data_AF-A0A4Y3KDR3-F1
#
_entry.id   AF-A0A4Y3KDR3-F1
#
_cell.length_a   1.000
_cell.length_b   1.000
_cell.length_c   1.000
_cell.angle_alpha   90.00
_cell.angle_beta   90.00
_cell.angle_gamma   90.00
#
_symmetry.space_group_name_H-M   'P 1'
#
loop_
_entity.id
_entity.type
_entity.pdbx_description
1 polymer ?
#
loop_
_entity_poly.entity_id
_entity_poly.type
_entity_poly.pdbx_seq_one_letter_code
_entity_poly.pdbx_strand_id
1 'polypeptide(L)'
;MRGGYVLTDDKAVFDRFAGALAGLGEVLQVSGSQGTVVQLSDEHGRLFTVFDAVPKGVEWEVFQEPPTPSGRRLPSLKCDDLAAFPFESRWPELVARALSAIADVVDERVWLLDGDGVLWDAGSVDPVRLRL
;
A
#
# COMPACT_ATOMS: atom_id res chain seq x y z
N MET A 1 -14.18 4.80 5.50
CA MET A 1 -13.33 3.62 5.75
C MET A 1 -11.96 4.11 6.20
N ARG A 2 -11.10 3.23 6.69
CA ARG A 2 -9.76 3.55 7.21
C ARG A 2 -8.74 3.06 6.19
N GLY A 3 -7.60 3.74 6.04
CA GLY A 3 -6.75 3.54 4.88
C GLY A 3 -5.54 4.47 4.81
N GLY A 4 -4.88 4.46 3.66
CA GLY A 4 -3.67 5.24 3.39
C GLY A 4 -3.22 5.02 1.96
N TYR A 5 -1.91 5.11 1.69
CA TYR A 5 -1.35 4.96 0.36
C TYR A 5 -0.20 3.97 0.33
N VAL A 6 -0.22 3.08 -0.67
CA VAL A 6 0.95 2.33 -1.10
C VAL A 6 1.73 3.22 -2.06
N LEU A 7 2.98 3.52 -1.74
CA LEU A 7 3.85 4.39 -2.52
C LEU A 7 4.98 3.59 -3.17
N THR A 8 5.38 3.98 -4.37
CA THR A 8 6.47 3.36 -5.13
C THR A 8 6.95 4.29 -6.23
N ASP A 9 8.18 4.10 -6.71
CA ASP A 9 8.73 4.80 -7.88
C ASP A 9 8.31 4.17 -9.22
N ASP A 10 7.73 2.96 -9.22
CA ASP A 10 7.19 2.34 -10.43
C ASP A 10 5.68 2.54 -10.61
N LYS A 11 5.31 3.26 -11.67
CA LYS A 11 3.91 3.51 -12.03
C LYS A 11 3.19 2.29 -12.59
N ALA A 12 3.92 1.27 -13.06
CA ALA A 12 3.35 0.05 -13.64
C ALA A 12 3.17 -1.08 -12.61
N VAL A 13 3.60 -0.89 -11.36
CA VAL A 13 3.66 -1.97 -10.36
C VAL A 13 2.27 -2.51 -9.98
N PHE A 14 1.22 -1.71 -10.15
CA PHE A 14 -0.13 -2.07 -9.76
C PHE A 14 -0.61 -3.38 -10.40
N ASP A 15 -0.26 -3.62 -11.67
CA ASP A 15 -0.63 -4.84 -12.40
C ASP A 15 -0.07 -6.12 -11.75
N ARG A 16 0.95 -5.99 -10.91
CA ARG A 16 1.59 -7.10 -10.18
C ARG A 16 0.97 -7.36 -8.81
N PHE A 17 0.15 -6.43 -8.28
CA PHE A 17 -0.40 -6.55 -6.92
C PHE A 17 -1.31 -7.76 -6.76
N ALA A 18 -2.16 -8.06 -7.73
CA ALA A 18 -3.05 -9.22 -7.63
C ALA A 18 -2.24 -10.53 -7.51
N GLY A 19 -1.17 -10.67 -8.30
CA GLY A 19 -0.26 -11.81 -8.22
C GLY A 19 0.48 -11.88 -6.87
N ALA A 20 0.93 -10.73 -6.36
CA ALA A 20 1.61 -10.67 -5.07
C ALA A 20 0.72 -11.10 -3.89
N LEU A 21 -0.58 -10.76 -3.94
CA LEU A 21 -1.53 -11.05 -2.88
C LEU A 21 -2.12 -12.48 -2.95
N ALA A 22 -1.96 -13.18 -4.06
CA ALA A 22 -2.59 -14.49 -4.30
C ALA A 22 -2.20 -15.57 -3.27
N GLY A 23 -1.05 -15.44 -2.62
CA GLY A 23 -0.62 -16.36 -1.56
C GLY A 23 -1.29 -16.14 -0.19
N LEU A 24 -2.07 -15.05 -0.04
CA LEU A 24 -2.65 -14.65 1.24
C LEU A 24 -4.15 -14.95 1.36
N GLY A 25 -4.83 -15.28 0.26
CA GLY A 25 -6.26 -15.52 0.22
C GLY A 25 -6.84 -15.42 -1.19
N GLU A 26 -8.16 -15.25 -1.26
CA GLU A 26 -8.85 -15.02 -2.53
C GLU A 26 -8.61 -13.59 -3.01
N VAL A 27 -8.17 -13.45 -4.26
CA VAL A 27 -7.90 -12.14 -4.87
C VAL A 27 -8.88 -11.91 -6.00
N LEU A 28 -9.55 -10.76 -5.96
CA LEU A 28 -10.40 -10.25 -7.00
C LEU A 28 -9.75 -9.02 -7.63
N GLN A 29 -9.66 -8.99 -8.96
CA GLN A 29 -9.26 -7.81 -9.72
C GLN A 29 -10.40 -7.39 -10.65
N VAL A 30 -10.87 -6.16 -10.51
CA VAL A 30 -11.98 -5.60 -11.30
C VAL A 30 -11.54 -4.29 -11.92
N SER A 31 -11.63 -4.18 -13.24
CA SER A 31 -11.45 -2.93 -13.97
C SER A 31 -12.80 -2.36 -14.39
N GLY A 32 -13.02 -1.07 -14.13
CA GLY A 32 -14.23 -0.35 -14.49
C GLY A 32 -13.94 1.06 -15.01
N SER A 33 -14.99 1.83 -15.26
CA SER A 33 -14.88 3.21 -15.76
C SER A 33 -14.22 4.19 -14.78
N GLN A 34 -14.06 3.80 -13.52
CA GLN A 34 -13.45 4.59 -12.45
C GLN A 34 -12.02 4.14 -12.10
N GLY A 35 -11.49 3.15 -12.82
CA GLY A 35 -10.18 2.54 -12.53
C GLY A 35 -10.28 1.06 -12.22
N THR A 36 -9.14 0.50 -11.83
CA THR A 36 -8.94 -0.89 -11.45
C THR A 36 -8.79 -1.00 -9.94
N VAL A 37 -9.41 -2.04 -9.40
CA VAL A 37 -9.38 -2.37 -7.98
C VAL A 37 -8.85 -3.79 -7.82
N VAL A 38 -7.92 -3.95 -6.89
CA VAL A 38 -7.46 -5.26 -6.41
C VAL A 38 -7.94 -5.42 -4.98
N GLN A 39 -8.68 -6.49 -4.71
CA GLN A 39 -9.20 -6.80 -3.38
C GLN A 39 -8.75 -8.19 -2.97
N LEU A 40 -8.09 -8.27 -1.81
CA LEU A 40 -7.77 -9.50 -1.11
C LEU A 40 -8.84 -9.77 -0.05
N SER A 41 -9.34 -11.00 -0.02
CA SER A 41 -10.09 -11.58 1.10
C SER A 41 -9.29 -12.73 1.70
N ASP A 42 -8.90 -12.61 2.97
CA ASP A 42 -8.18 -13.69 3.65
C ASP A 42 -9.13 -14.82 4.13
N GLU A 43 -8.54 -15.87 4.71
CA GLU A 43 -9.28 -17.04 5.24
C GLU A 43 -10.30 -16.70 6.35
N HIS A 44 -10.19 -15.51 6.96
CA HIS A 44 -11.11 -15.02 7.99
C HIS A 44 -12.15 -14.05 7.43
N GLY A 45 -12.22 -13.87 6.10
CA GLY A 45 -13.11 -12.91 5.44
C GLY A 45 -12.72 -11.45 5.67
N ARG A 46 -11.47 -11.18 6.08
CA ARG A 46 -10.95 -9.82 6.24
C ARG A 46 -10.53 -9.28 4.87
N LEU A 47 -10.85 -8.00 4.65
CA LEU A 47 -10.63 -7.35 3.38
C LEU A 47 -9.46 -6.37 3.42
N PHE A 48 -8.68 -6.39 2.34
CA PHE A 48 -7.70 -5.37 1.97
C PHE A 48 -7.95 -5.00 0.51
N THR A 49 -8.21 -3.72 0.24
CA THR A 49 -8.53 -3.22 -1.09
C THR A 49 -7.54 -2.15 -1.49
N VAL A 50 -7.01 -2.22 -2.71
CA VAL A 50 -6.09 -1.24 -3.30
C VAL A 50 -6.62 -0.77 -4.65
N PHE A 51 -6.50 0.54 -4.90
CA PHE A 51 -7.05 1.23 -6.07
C PHE A 51 -5.91 1.74 -6.97
N ASP A 52 -6.07 1.63 -8.30
CA ASP A 52 -5.03 2.02 -9.27
C ASP A 52 -4.88 3.54 -9.47
N ALA A 53 -5.81 4.32 -8.90
CA ALA A 53 -5.83 5.76 -9.06
C ALA A 53 -6.17 6.47 -7.74
N VAL A 54 -5.45 7.55 -7.47
CA VAL A 54 -5.85 8.54 -6.46
C VAL A 54 -7.06 9.32 -6.99
N PRO A 55 -8.17 9.42 -6.22
CA PRO A 55 -9.30 10.24 -6.63
C PRO A 55 -8.87 11.69 -6.88
N LYS A 56 -9.45 12.31 -7.92
CA LYS A 56 -9.14 13.72 -8.26
C LYS A 56 -9.41 14.63 -7.05
N GLY A 57 -8.45 15.49 -6.73
CA GLY A 57 -8.55 16.47 -5.64
C GLY A 57 -8.14 15.96 -4.26
N VAL A 58 -7.62 14.74 -4.17
CA VAL A 58 -7.02 14.21 -2.94
C VAL A 58 -5.53 14.51 -2.96
N GLU A 59 -5.10 15.39 -2.06
CA GLU A 59 -3.69 15.64 -1.76
C GLU A 59 -3.31 14.82 -0.52
N TRP A 60 -2.16 14.16 -0.58
CA TRP A 60 -1.57 13.48 0.57
C TRP A 60 -0.19 14.09 0.83
N GLU A 61 0.12 14.30 2.10
CA GLU A 61 1.38 14.86 2.55
C GLU A 61 2.03 13.90 3.55
N VAL A 62 3.36 13.82 3.51
CA VAL A 62 4.13 13.06 4.49
C VAL A 62 4.40 13.96 5.68
N PHE A 63 3.76 13.67 6.81
CA PHE A 63 3.80 14.53 8.01
C PHE A 63 4.87 14.10 9.02
N GLN A 64 5.29 12.83 8.99
CA GLN A 64 6.35 12.33 9.85
C GLN A 64 7.38 11.51 9.07
N GLU A 65 8.66 11.80 9.30
CA GLU A 65 9.76 10.97 8.81
C GLU A 65 9.63 9.55 9.36
N PRO A 66 9.93 8.52 8.55
CA PRO A 66 9.67 7.14 8.92
C PRO A 66 10.48 6.74 10.17
N PRO A 67 9.92 5.91 11.06
CA PRO A 67 10.78 5.11 11.92
C PRO A 67 11.65 4.26 10.98
N THR A 68 12.96 4.47 10.96
CA THR A 68 13.90 3.71 10.11
C THR A 68 14.54 2.58 10.92
N PRO A 69 14.19 1.29 10.70
CA PRO A 69 14.98 0.18 11.22
C PRO A 69 16.22 -0.09 10.36
N SER A 70 16.25 0.40 9.12
CA SER A 70 17.35 0.19 8.18
C SER A 70 17.73 1.53 7.54
N GLY A 71 19.03 1.82 7.44
CA GLY A 71 19.57 3.08 6.90
C GLY A 71 19.31 3.32 5.41
N ARG A 72 18.20 2.83 4.85
CA ARG A 72 17.73 3.15 3.51
C ARG A 72 17.22 4.60 3.52
N ARG A 73 17.94 5.49 2.82
CA ARG A 73 17.46 6.84 2.55
C ARG A 73 16.20 6.75 1.69
N LEU A 74 15.15 7.42 2.13
CA LEU A 74 14.01 7.71 1.27
C LEU A 74 14.46 8.45 0.01
N PRO A 75 13.74 8.31 -1.11
CA PRO A 75 13.85 9.26 -2.21
C PRO A 75 13.61 10.68 -1.67
N SER A 76 14.16 11.70 -2.32
CA SER A 76 13.62 13.04 -2.14
C SER A 76 12.15 12.98 -2.56
N LEU A 77 11.23 12.93 -1.59
CA LEU A 77 9.79 12.78 -1.80
C LEU A 77 9.22 14.06 -2.43
N LYS A 78 9.53 14.31 -3.70
CA LYS A 78 8.65 15.13 -4.52
C LYS A 78 7.50 14.21 -4.92
N CYS A 79 6.29 14.51 -4.45
CA CYS A 79 5.11 13.69 -4.67
C CYS A 79 4.88 13.37 -6.16
N ASP A 80 5.34 14.23 -7.07
CA ASP A 80 5.22 14.06 -8.53
C ASP A 80 6.01 12.85 -9.08
N ASP A 81 7.04 12.39 -8.37
CA ASP A 81 7.92 11.31 -8.81
C ASP A 81 7.46 9.92 -8.34
N LEU A 82 6.45 9.86 -7.46
CA LEU A 82 5.93 8.60 -6.92
C LEU A 82 4.56 8.25 -7.49
N ALA A 83 4.35 6.97 -7.73
CA ALA A 83 3.00 6.41 -7.82
C ALA A 83 2.42 6.24 -6.41
N ALA A 84 1.16 6.62 -6.26
CA ALA A 84 0.40 6.44 -5.03
C ALA A 84 -0.86 5.66 -5.33
N PHE A 85 -1.04 4.56 -4.61
CA PHE A 85 -2.20 3.69 -4.73
C PHE A 85 -2.96 3.72 -3.40
N PRO A 86 -4.14 4.36 -3.34
CA PRO A 86 -4.92 4.35 -2.12
C PRO A 86 -5.29 2.91 -1.75
N PHE A 87 -5.37 2.65 -0.46
CA PHE A 87 -5.87 1.39 0.06
C PHE A 87 -6.91 1.60 1.16
N GLU A 88 -7.76 0.61 1.34
CA GLU A 88 -8.74 0.52 2.41
C GLU A 88 -8.60 -0.81 3.15
N SER A 89 -8.51 -0.74 4.49
CA SER A 89 -8.62 -1.92 5.34
C SER A 89 -9.01 -1.53 6.77
N ARG A 90 -9.55 -2.50 7.51
CA ARG A 90 -9.82 -2.37 8.94
C ARG A 90 -8.80 -3.09 9.82
N TRP A 91 -7.88 -3.84 9.20
CA TRP A 91 -7.09 -4.86 9.87
C TRP A 91 -5.60 -4.59 9.65
N PRO A 92 -4.92 -3.90 10.58
CA PRO A 92 -3.50 -3.57 10.46
C PRO A 92 -2.60 -4.77 10.18
N GLU A 93 -2.91 -5.94 10.76
CA GLU A 93 -2.14 -7.18 10.55
C GLU A 93 -2.27 -7.69 9.11
N LEU A 94 -3.44 -7.52 8.50
CA LEU A 94 -3.66 -7.85 7.09
C LEU A 94 -2.92 -6.87 6.19
N VAL A 95 -2.91 -5.58 6.52
CA VAL A 95 -2.15 -4.56 5.79
C VAL A 95 -0.66 -4.90 5.82
N ALA A 96 -0.09 -5.18 6.99
CA ALA A 96 1.32 -5.52 7.12
C ALA A 96 1.69 -6.77 6.29
N ARG A 97 0.85 -7.82 6.32
CA ARG A 97 1.05 -9.03 5.50
C ARG A 97 0.95 -8.75 4.00
N ALA A 98 -0.07 -8.00 3.59
CA ALA A 98 -0.30 -7.64 2.20
C ALA A 98 0.88 -6.85 1.62
N LEU A 99 1.39 -5.87 2.37
CA LEU A 99 2.53 -5.06 1.92
C LEU A 99 3.85 -5.82 1.90
N SER A 100 4.09 -6.70 2.87
CA SER A 100 5.24 -7.60 2.81
C SER A 100 5.19 -8.46 1.54
N ALA A 101 4.03 -9.04 1.21
CA ALA A 101 3.89 -9.86 0.00
C ALA A 101 4.05 -9.05 -1.29
N ILE A 102 3.54 -7.81 -1.32
CA ILE A 102 3.78 -6.89 -2.44
C ILE A 102 5.28 -6.61 -2.58
N ALA A 103 5.95 -6.19 -1.50
CA ALA A 103 7.37 -5.88 -1.51
C ALA A 103 8.24 -7.06 -1.94
N ASP A 104 7.93 -8.27 -1.49
CA ASP A 104 8.66 -9.49 -1.82
C ASP A 104 8.58 -9.85 -3.31
N VAL A 105 7.44 -9.61 -3.95
CA VAL A 105 7.20 -9.99 -5.35
C VAL A 105 7.68 -8.92 -6.32
N VAL A 106 7.60 -7.65 -5.92
CA VAL A 106 7.97 -6.56 -6.82
C VAL A 106 9.45 -6.20 -6.75
N ASP A 107 10.22 -6.72 -5.77
CA ASP A 107 11.65 -6.44 -5.54
C ASP A 107 11.99 -4.94 -5.61
N GLU A 108 10.99 -4.11 -5.30
CA GLU A 108 10.96 -2.68 -5.57
C GLU A 108 10.74 -1.90 -4.28
N ARG A 109 10.99 -0.60 -4.36
CA ARG A 109 10.89 0.30 -3.22
C ARG A 109 9.43 0.63 -2.96
N VAL A 110 8.78 -0.21 -2.17
CA VAL A 110 7.41 -0.01 -1.74
C VAL A 110 7.37 0.56 -0.33
N TRP A 111 6.56 1.58 -0.14
CA TRP A 111 6.30 2.20 1.16
C TRP A 111 4.80 2.26 1.45
N LEU A 112 4.47 2.44 2.72
CA LEU A 112 3.14 2.72 3.19
C LEU A 112 3.08 4.11 3.81
N LEU A 113 2.20 4.97 3.33
CA LEU A 113 1.77 6.16 4.06
C LEU A 113 0.48 5.82 4.80
N ASP A 114 0.50 5.89 6.11
CA ASP A 114 -0.67 5.58 6.94
C ASP A 114 -1.59 6.81 7.14
N GLY A 115 -2.71 6.61 7.84
CA GLY A 115 -3.73 7.65 8.03
C GLY A 115 -3.29 8.83 8.90
N ASP A 116 -2.21 8.67 9.69
CA ASP A 116 -1.59 9.75 10.47
C ASP A 116 -0.44 10.42 9.72
N GLY A 117 -0.18 10.01 8.46
CA GLY A 117 0.89 10.56 7.64
C GLY A 117 2.28 10.04 7.99
N VAL A 118 2.36 8.88 8.65
CA VAL A 118 3.62 8.19 8.95
C VAL A 118 3.98 7.31 7.75
N LEU A 119 5.21 7.45 7.27
CA LEU A 119 5.73 6.61 6.20
C LEU A 119 6.40 5.35 6.78
N TRP A 120 6.16 4.19 6.18
CA TRP A 120 6.72 2.91 6.59
C TRP A 120 7.37 2.22 5.39
N ASP A 121 8.49 1.51 5.61
CA ASP A 121 8.99 0.54 4.64
C ASP A 121 8.06 -0.68 4.61
N ALA A 122 7.62 -1.10 3.43
CA ALA A 122 6.62 -2.15 3.26
C ALA A 122 7.02 -3.49 3.89
N GLY A 123 8.33 -3.80 3.94
CA GLY A 123 8.85 -5.02 4.54
C GLY A 123 8.99 -4.97 6.07
N SER A 124 8.77 -3.81 6.69
CA SER A 124 8.93 -3.63 8.14
C SER A 124 7.77 -2.88 8.81
N VAL A 125 6.55 -3.00 8.26
CA VAL A 125 5.35 -2.41 8.84
C VAL A 125 5.02 -3.10 10.16
N ASP A 126 4.96 -2.32 11.25
CA ASP A 126 4.52 -2.80 12.56
C ASP A 126 2.99 -2.62 12.70
N PRO A 127 2.19 -3.72 12.71
CA PRO A 127 0.74 -3.63 12.75
C PRO A 127 0.20 -3.04 14.06
N VAL A 128 0.95 -3.08 15.15
CA VAL A 128 0.53 -2.51 16.45
C VAL A 128 0.61 -0.98 16.42
N ARG A 129 1.60 -0.45 15.71
CA ARG A 129 1.86 0.99 15.61
C ARG A 129 1.18 1.64 14.41
N LEU A 130 0.80 0.86 13.40
CA LEU A 130 0.12 1.34 12.21
C LEU A 130 -1.20 2.06 12.54
N ARG A 131 -1.48 3.15 11.84
CA ARG A 131 -2.71 3.93 12.00
C ARG A 131 -3.48 3.97 10.68
N LEU A 132 -4.61 3.27 10.65
CA LEU A 132 -5.55 3.25 9.51
C LEU A 132 -6.67 4.25 9.72
#